data_AF-U9UVM7-F1
#
_entry.id   AF-U9UVM7-F1
#
_cell.length_a   1.000
_cell.length_b   1.000
_cell.length_c   1.000
_cell.angle_alpha   90.00
_cell.angle_beta   90.00
_cell.angle_gamma   90.00
#
_symmetry.space_group_name_H-M   'P 1'
#
loop_
_entity.id
_entity.type
_entity.pdbx_description
1 polymer ?
#
loop_
_entity_poly.entity_id
_entity_poly.type
_entity_poly.pdbx_seq_one_letter_code
_entity_poly.pdbx_strand_id
1 'polypeptide(L)'
;MSNSKQQKPFEKENYPISSEIIYYGDRKFTYVVIQEEEKPHYLICFGDNLQYQVVSAQSPFDASVELHKIITPDKKTAVSGVYLFGLQLKCIDRYRKGRPRELKLHEELSKTTQIKRAKGLAKKEQIHFENSIKNFYNPKDRVVLRTLDFTIENKEYHVTFEDDDSVKKKQKLQSMAYVQDIENIPRNAYRHLAAVESTLPREYAISQTRQEINACMGELIPINFIDLNSTIVQEGPLEEPDITDPLIIEQVVSATGKGAYRSVKKILEYIIPSYIKKGVLDPAIPTIHLRISGDGRNVGRKVKHVMITVALLDDSMNLFKPDCHYTTVLFPGTENYPTLTVAVNALIQELQEL
;
A
#
# COMPACT_ATOMS: atom_id res chain seq x y z
N MET A 1 36.29 -11.18 52.65
CA MET A 1 36.87 -11.65 51.36
C MET A 1 36.90 -10.46 50.42
N SER A 2 38.09 -10.10 49.98
CA SER A 2 38.42 -8.85 49.29
C SER A 2 37.88 -8.81 47.86
N ASN A 3 37.25 -7.70 47.47
CA ASN A 3 36.88 -7.41 46.09
C ASN A 3 38.14 -6.98 45.32
N SER A 4 38.81 -7.91 44.64
CA SER A 4 39.83 -7.59 43.66
C SER A 4 39.16 -6.99 42.42
N LYS A 5 39.15 -5.65 42.31
CA LYS A 5 38.93 -4.99 41.02
C LYS A 5 40.08 -5.42 40.12
N GLN A 6 39.82 -6.31 39.17
CA GLN A 6 40.76 -6.57 38.07
C GLN A 6 41.03 -5.24 37.37
N GLN A 7 42.23 -4.71 37.56
CA GLN A 7 42.76 -3.63 36.72
C GLN A 7 42.79 -4.17 35.30
N LYS A 8 42.01 -3.55 34.40
CA LYS A 8 42.17 -3.79 32.97
C LYS A 8 43.61 -3.45 32.60
N PRO A 9 44.31 -4.28 31.80
CA PRO A 9 45.63 -3.95 31.32
C PRO A 9 45.55 -2.64 30.52
N PHE A 10 46.44 -1.70 30.84
CA PHE A 10 46.62 -0.46 30.11
C PHE A 10 47.23 -0.79 28.75
N GLU A 11 46.41 -0.79 27.69
CA GLU A 11 46.92 -0.91 26.33
C GLU A 11 47.68 0.37 25.99
N LYS A 12 48.97 0.25 25.66
CA LYS A 12 49.76 1.37 25.16
C LYS A 12 49.23 1.74 23.78
N GLU A 13 48.46 2.82 23.70
CA GLU A 13 47.81 3.26 22.47
C GLU A 13 48.87 3.78 21.49
N ASN A 14 49.21 2.97 20.48
CA ASN A 14 50.06 3.39 19.37
C ASN A 14 49.24 4.25 18.40
N TYR A 15 49.05 5.52 18.75
CA TYR A 15 48.45 6.51 17.87
C TYR A 15 49.34 6.76 16.64
N PRO A 16 48.75 6.99 15.45
CA PRO A 16 49.54 7.42 14.30
C PRO A 16 50.23 8.75 14.62
N ILE A 17 51.56 8.78 14.45
CA ILE A 17 52.43 9.90 14.84
C ILE A 17 52.15 11.16 14.01
N SER A 18 51.50 11.04 12.85
CA SER A 18 51.01 12.16 12.04
C SER A 18 49.94 11.67 11.07
N SER A 19 48.91 12.47 10.81
CA SER A 19 47.91 12.18 9.78
C SER A 19 47.36 13.46 9.17
N GLU A 20 47.22 13.47 7.85
CA GLU A 20 46.69 14.59 7.06
C GLU A 20 45.21 14.32 6.76
N ILE A 21 44.34 15.31 7.01
CA ILE A 21 42.92 15.26 6.68
C ILE A 21 42.54 16.56 5.96
N ILE A 22 41.70 16.44 4.93
CA ILE A 22 41.04 17.57 4.27
C ILE A 22 39.71 17.81 4.98
N TYR A 23 39.52 19.01 5.52
CA TYR A 23 38.32 19.34 6.31
C TYR A 23 37.74 20.67 5.83
N TYR A 24 36.47 20.67 5.37
CA TYR A 24 35.71 21.83 4.89
C TYR A 24 36.44 22.77 3.89
N GLY A 25 36.06 22.71 2.61
CA GLY A 25 36.43 23.73 1.61
C GLY A 25 37.94 23.82 1.35
N ASP A 26 38.53 22.71 0.91
CA ASP A 26 39.94 22.56 0.48
C ASP A 26 41.03 22.88 1.51
N ARG A 27 40.67 23.12 2.78
CA ARG A 27 41.65 23.35 3.85
C ARG A 27 42.20 22.03 4.36
N LYS A 28 43.53 21.88 4.28
CA LYS A 28 44.29 20.74 4.80
C LYS A 28 44.69 20.99 6.25
N PHE A 29 44.44 20.01 7.10
CA PHE A 29 44.86 20.00 8.49
C PHE A 29 45.76 18.79 8.71
N THR A 30 46.86 19.01 9.41
CA THR A 30 47.69 17.93 9.93
C THR A 30 47.49 17.85 11.42
N TYR A 31 47.18 16.67 11.94
CA TYR A 31 47.08 16.48 13.38
C TYR A 31 48.12 15.48 13.86
N VAL A 32 48.54 15.69 15.10
CA VAL A 32 49.51 14.87 15.81
C VAL A 32 49.00 14.66 17.23
N VAL A 33 49.12 13.44 17.74
CA VAL A 33 48.91 13.14 19.15
C VAL A 33 50.27 12.86 19.77
N ILE A 34 50.72 13.74 20.67
CA ILE A 34 52.01 13.63 21.35
C ILE A 34 51.78 13.09 22.76
N GLN A 35 52.59 12.15 23.22
CA GLN A 35 52.51 11.62 24.58
C GLN A 35 53.65 12.20 25.43
N GLU A 36 53.32 13.13 26.33
CA GLU A 36 54.26 13.72 27.30
C GLU A 36 53.77 13.42 28.71
N GLU A 37 54.66 12.96 29.60
CA GLU A 37 54.36 12.69 31.02
C GLU A 37 53.09 11.83 31.25
N GLU A 38 52.93 10.75 30.46
CA GLU A 38 51.75 9.86 30.48
C GLU A 38 50.41 10.50 30.07
N LYS A 39 50.40 11.75 29.57
CA LYS A 39 49.18 12.43 29.11
C LYS A 39 49.23 12.75 27.61
N PRO A 40 48.15 12.43 26.85
CA PRO A 40 48.08 12.76 25.44
C PRO A 40 47.83 14.25 25.23
N HIS A 41 48.63 14.86 24.37
CA HIS A 41 48.48 16.20 23.86
C HIS A 41 48.00 16.15 22.41
N TYR A 42 46.95 16.89 22.12
CA TYR A 42 46.25 16.91 20.85
C TYR A 42 46.65 18.17 20.10
N LEU A 43 47.50 18.01 19.08
CA LEU A 43 48.05 19.09 18.27
C LEU A 43 47.39 19.10 16.88
N ILE A 44 46.98 20.29 16.43
CA ILE A 44 46.47 20.54 15.08
C ILE A 44 47.30 21.66 14.45
N CYS A 45 47.86 21.41 13.27
CA CYS A 45 48.60 22.38 12.48
C CYS A 45 47.84 22.71 11.20
N PHE A 46 47.78 24.00 10.84
CA PHE A 46 47.02 24.49 9.68
C PHE A 46 47.53 25.84 9.14
N GLY A 47 47.04 26.24 7.96
CA GLY A 47 47.51 27.42 7.22
C GLY A 47 48.62 27.10 6.21
N ASP A 48 49.00 28.09 5.40
CA ASP A 48 50.09 27.93 4.43
C ASP A 48 51.38 27.53 5.16
N ASN A 49 52.00 26.44 4.72
CA ASN A 49 53.17 25.82 5.37
C ASN A 49 52.99 25.44 6.86
N LEU A 50 51.76 25.16 7.33
CA LEU A 50 51.47 24.73 8.71
C LEU A 50 51.86 25.75 9.79
N GLN A 51 51.85 27.04 9.45
CA GLN A 51 52.31 28.13 10.33
C GLN A 51 51.47 28.34 11.61
N TYR A 52 50.23 27.85 11.66
CA TYR A 52 49.37 27.96 12.84
C TYR A 52 49.24 26.62 13.56
N GLN A 53 49.31 26.67 14.89
CA GLN A 53 49.20 25.49 15.75
C GLN A 53 48.18 25.70 16.88
N VAL A 54 47.42 24.66 17.16
CA VAL A 54 46.50 24.57 18.30
C VAL A 54 46.82 23.31 19.08
N VAL A 55 47.02 23.45 20.39
CA VAL A 55 47.34 22.33 21.29
C VAL A 55 46.33 22.29 22.43
N SER A 56 45.85 21.09 22.76
CA SER A 56 45.16 20.83 24.02
C SER A 56 45.72 19.58 24.70
N ALA A 57 46.01 19.71 26.00
CA ALA A 57 46.37 18.60 26.88
C ALA A 57 45.15 17.92 27.53
N GLN A 58 43.95 18.48 27.37
CA GLN A 58 42.75 18.05 28.08
C GLN A 58 41.96 17.01 27.28
N SER A 59 41.66 17.30 26.02
CA SER A 59 40.90 16.39 25.16
C SER A 59 41.04 16.78 23.68
N PRO A 60 40.76 15.85 22.75
CA PRO A 60 40.71 16.17 21.32
C PRO A 60 39.55 17.14 21.00
N PHE A 61 38.50 17.15 21.83
CA PHE A 61 37.37 18.08 21.69
C PHE A 61 37.81 19.52 21.97
N ASP A 62 38.60 19.74 23.01
CA ASP A 62 39.08 21.08 23.36
C ASP A 62 40.01 21.64 22.27
N ALA A 63 40.90 20.81 21.71
CA ALA A 63 41.71 21.19 20.55
C ALA A 63 40.85 21.57 19.33
N SER A 64 39.76 20.83 19.09
CA SER A 64 38.80 21.16 18.03
C SER A 64 38.07 22.49 18.28
N VAL A 65 37.73 22.79 19.54
CA VAL A 65 37.06 24.05 19.90
C VAL A 65 38.00 25.24 19.67
N GLU A 66 39.26 25.15 20.09
CA GLU A 66 40.26 26.19 19.86
C GLU A 66 40.53 26.42 18.37
N LEU A 67 40.61 25.35 17.57
CA LEU A 67 40.70 25.47 16.12
C LEU A 67 39.52 26.27 15.55
N HIS A 68 38.29 25.93 15.97
CA HIS A 68 37.07 26.56 15.47
C HIS A 68 36.96 28.05 15.79
N LYS A 69 37.45 28.48 16.97
CA LYS A 69 37.55 29.90 17.31
C LYS A 69 38.41 30.67 16.32
N ILE A 70 39.46 30.04 15.78
CA ILE A 70 40.38 30.69 14.85
C ILE A 70 39.82 30.69 13.42
N ILE A 71 39.27 29.57 12.94
CA ILE A 71 38.86 29.44 11.52
C ILE A 71 37.44 29.92 11.22
N THR A 72 36.57 29.97 12.23
CA THR A 72 35.15 30.34 12.11
C THR A 72 34.64 31.01 13.40
N PRO A 73 35.10 32.23 13.72
CA PRO A 73 34.74 32.92 14.97
C PRO A 73 33.22 33.20 15.10
N ASP A 74 32.50 33.35 13.99
CA ASP A 74 31.09 33.76 13.98
C ASP A 74 30.08 32.60 14.07
N LYS A 75 30.54 31.33 14.07
CA LYS A 75 29.66 30.16 14.09
C LYS A 75 29.68 29.46 15.45
N LYS A 76 28.51 29.40 16.11
CA LYS A 76 28.31 28.71 17.41
C LYS A 76 28.19 27.17 17.30
N THR A 77 28.91 26.53 16.39
CA THR A 77 28.82 25.07 16.20
C THR A 77 30.02 24.36 16.82
N ALA A 78 29.76 23.45 17.76
CA ALA A 78 30.78 22.58 18.34
C ALA A 78 31.06 21.41 17.40
N VAL A 79 32.33 21.16 17.08
CA VAL A 79 32.76 20.02 16.26
C VAL A 79 33.35 18.94 17.15
N SER A 80 33.07 17.69 16.79
CA SER A 80 33.55 16.53 17.55
C SER A 80 35.03 16.29 17.27
N GLY A 81 35.87 16.56 18.28
CA GLY A 81 37.31 16.30 18.22
C GLY A 81 37.66 14.83 17.96
N VAL A 82 36.81 13.88 18.37
CA VAL A 82 37.04 12.45 18.12
C VAL A 82 37.02 12.12 16.62
N TYR A 83 36.20 12.83 15.84
CA TYR A 83 36.19 12.70 14.37
C TYR A 83 37.36 13.44 13.73
N LEU A 84 37.69 14.64 14.22
CA LEU A 84 38.81 15.44 13.72
C LEU A 84 40.15 14.72 13.81
N PHE A 85 40.37 13.99 14.92
CA PHE A 85 41.58 13.20 15.15
C PHE A 85 41.47 11.74 14.65
N GLY A 86 40.39 11.37 13.94
CA GLY A 86 40.23 10.02 13.37
C GLY A 86 40.18 8.87 14.38
N LEU A 87 39.96 9.16 15.66
CA LEU A 87 40.09 8.21 16.78
C LEU A 87 39.00 7.14 16.81
N GLN A 88 37.88 7.38 16.13
CA GLN A 88 36.69 6.53 16.21
C GLN A 88 36.70 5.33 15.26
N LEU A 89 37.54 5.33 14.21
CA LEU A 89 37.31 4.42 13.08
C LEU A 89 38.04 3.07 13.23
N LYS A 90 39.34 3.03 13.53
CA LYS A 90 40.09 1.76 13.46
C LYS A 90 39.89 0.80 14.63
N CYS A 91 39.56 1.30 15.82
CA CYS A 91 39.33 0.49 17.02
C CYS A 91 37.91 -0.10 17.04
N ILE A 92 36.90 0.69 16.64
CA ILE A 92 35.51 0.24 16.54
C ILE A 92 35.36 -0.80 15.43
N ASP A 93 36.02 -0.62 14.28
CA ASP A 93 35.94 -1.58 13.17
C ASP A 93 36.60 -2.92 13.50
N ARG A 94 37.75 -2.90 14.20
CA ARG A 94 38.40 -4.11 14.73
C ARG A 94 37.51 -4.82 15.76
N TYR A 95 36.91 -4.07 16.68
CA TYR A 95 36.01 -4.63 17.69
C TYR A 95 34.72 -5.21 17.08
N ARG A 96 34.19 -4.61 16.01
CA ARG A 96 33.01 -5.10 15.28
C ARG A 96 33.31 -6.33 14.42
N LYS A 97 34.50 -6.43 13.83
CA LYS A 97 34.94 -7.57 13.01
C LYS A 97 35.36 -8.78 13.86
N GLY A 98 35.89 -8.56 15.06
CA GLY A 98 36.40 -9.62 15.95
C GLY A 98 35.37 -10.31 16.85
N ARG A 99 34.09 -9.87 16.86
CA ARG A 99 33.02 -10.55 17.61
C ARG A 99 32.00 -11.16 16.65
N PRO A 100 31.93 -12.50 16.51
CA PRO A 100 30.78 -13.12 15.89
C PRO A 100 29.55 -12.76 16.73
N ARG A 101 28.66 -11.93 16.19
CA ARG A 101 27.35 -11.70 16.80
C ARG A 101 26.49 -12.89 16.42
N GLU A 102 26.22 -13.77 17.37
CA GLU A 102 25.20 -14.79 17.21
C GLU A 102 23.89 -14.10 16.81
N LEU A 103 23.30 -14.57 15.71
CA LEU A 103 22.01 -14.08 15.28
C LEU A 103 20.97 -14.63 16.23
N LYS A 104 20.13 -13.74 16.76
CA LYS A 104 18.93 -14.14 17.49
C LYS A 104 18.11 -15.17 16.70
N LEU A 105 17.53 -16.11 17.44
CA LEU A 105 16.58 -17.10 16.95
C LEU A 105 15.41 -16.41 16.24
N HIS A 106 14.80 -17.11 15.28
CA HIS A 106 13.77 -16.54 14.44
C HIS A 106 12.55 -16.08 15.25
N GLU A 107 12.12 -16.88 16.22
CA GLU A 107 10.98 -16.59 17.10
C GLU A 107 11.18 -15.33 17.97
N GLU A 108 12.41 -15.02 18.36
CA GLU A 108 12.75 -13.85 19.17
C GLU A 108 12.76 -12.53 18.38
N LEU A 109 12.61 -12.59 17.05
CA LEU A 109 12.65 -11.42 16.18
C LEU A 109 11.27 -10.77 16.08
N SER A 110 11.27 -9.44 15.97
CA SER A 110 10.08 -8.73 15.49
C SER A 110 9.73 -9.14 14.06
N LYS A 111 8.44 -9.14 13.72
CA LYS A 111 7.94 -9.43 12.36
C LYS A 111 8.68 -8.64 11.29
N THR A 112 8.91 -7.36 11.52
CA THR A 112 9.66 -6.48 10.62
C THR A 112 11.09 -6.97 10.38
N THR A 113 11.76 -7.48 11.42
CA THR A 113 13.12 -8.01 11.30
C THR A 113 13.13 -9.35 10.56
N GLN A 114 12.16 -10.22 10.82
CA GLN A 114 11.97 -11.47 10.08
C GLN A 114 11.83 -11.19 8.57
N ILE A 115 10.95 -10.24 8.19
CA ILE A 115 10.76 -9.81 6.79
C ILE A 115 12.05 -9.27 6.19
N LYS A 116 12.79 -8.41 6.92
CA LYS A 116 14.06 -7.85 6.42
C LYS A 116 15.11 -8.94 6.16
N ARG A 117 15.22 -9.93 7.06
CA ARG A 117 16.13 -11.07 6.87
C ARG A 117 15.74 -11.90 5.66
N ALA A 118 14.45 -12.22 5.51
CA ALA A 118 13.92 -12.96 4.37
C ALA A 118 14.22 -12.25 3.03
N LYS A 119 13.95 -10.94 2.95
CA LYS A 119 14.29 -10.13 1.76
C LYS A 119 15.78 -10.08 1.48
N GLY A 120 16.60 -10.01 2.53
CA GLY A 120 18.06 -10.02 2.42
C GLY A 120 18.59 -11.33 1.83
N LEU A 121 18.06 -12.47 2.28
CA LEU A 121 18.37 -13.78 1.72
C LEU A 121 17.95 -13.87 0.25
N ALA A 122 16.69 -13.51 -0.05
CA ALA A 122 16.17 -13.54 -1.41
C ALA A 122 17.01 -12.72 -2.39
N LYS A 123 17.44 -11.51 -1.99
CA LYS A 123 18.33 -10.68 -2.81
C LYS A 123 19.69 -11.35 -3.06
N LYS A 124 20.23 -12.04 -2.07
CA LYS A 124 21.51 -12.75 -2.21
C LYS A 124 21.37 -13.94 -3.17
N GLU A 125 20.29 -14.71 -3.04
CA GLU A 125 19.99 -15.83 -3.94
C GLU A 125 19.70 -15.37 -5.37
N GLN A 126 19.02 -14.24 -5.55
CA GLN A 126 18.81 -13.64 -6.86
C GLN A 126 20.14 -13.32 -7.56
N ILE A 127 21.07 -12.65 -6.86
CA ILE A 127 22.40 -12.33 -7.41
C ILE A 127 23.17 -13.62 -7.74
N HIS A 128 23.08 -14.62 -6.87
CA HIS A 128 23.73 -15.91 -7.10
C HIS A 128 23.15 -16.63 -8.33
N PHE A 129 21.83 -16.64 -8.47
CA PHE A 129 21.13 -17.18 -9.63
C PHE A 129 21.57 -16.49 -10.92
N GLU A 130 21.51 -15.16 -10.97
CA GLU A 130 21.89 -14.35 -12.14
C GLU A 130 23.33 -14.61 -12.59
N ASN A 131 24.26 -14.73 -11.64
CA ASN A 131 25.65 -15.07 -11.92
C ASN A 131 25.81 -16.49 -12.46
N SER A 132 24.97 -17.43 -12.01
CA SER A 132 25.04 -18.84 -12.38
C SER A 132 24.45 -19.13 -13.76
N ILE A 133 23.53 -18.31 -14.28
CA ILE A 133 22.83 -18.53 -15.57
C ILE A 133 23.81 -18.86 -16.71
N LYS A 134 24.93 -18.13 -16.79
CA LYS A 134 25.93 -18.26 -17.86
C LYS A 134 26.57 -19.65 -17.92
N ASN A 135 26.55 -20.40 -16.82
CA ASN A 135 27.11 -21.74 -16.74
C ASN A 135 26.15 -22.81 -17.25
N PHE A 136 24.85 -22.50 -17.41
CA PHE A 136 23.81 -23.49 -17.70
C PHE A 136 23.00 -23.19 -18.98
N TYR A 137 22.85 -21.92 -19.36
CA TYR A 137 21.97 -21.50 -20.46
C TYR A 137 22.70 -20.66 -21.50
N ASN A 138 22.18 -20.63 -22.73
CA ASN A 138 22.72 -19.78 -23.78
C ASN A 138 22.44 -18.30 -23.43
N PRO A 139 23.37 -17.36 -23.69
CA PRO A 139 23.13 -15.94 -23.46
C PRO A 139 21.92 -15.35 -24.22
N LYS A 140 21.43 -16.03 -25.27
CA LYS A 140 20.22 -15.64 -26.00
C LYS A 140 18.92 -16.03 -25.28
N ASP A 141 18.97 -16.98 -24.35
CA ASP A 141 17.79 -17.46 -23.64
C ASP A 141 17.42 -16.50 -22.50
N ARG A 142 16.13 -16.18 -22.38
CA ARG A 142 15.63 -15.34 -21.29
C ARG A 142 15.33 -16.21 -20.07
N VAL A 143 16.28 -16.27 -19.15
CA VAL A 143 16.17 -16.99 -17.87
C VAL A 143 15.95 -16.00 -16.73
N VAL A 144 14.89 -16.18 -15.94
CA VAL A 144 14.52 -15.27 -14.85
C VAL A 144 14.06 -16.08 -13.63
N LEU A 145 14.57 -15.74 -12.45
CA LEU A 145 14.06 -16.26 -11.18
C LEU A 145 12.76 -15.52 -10.84
N ARG A 146 11.62 -16.22 -10.87
CA ARG A 146 10.30 -15.58 -10.63
C ARG A 146 9.97 -15.46 -9.15
N THR A 147 10.11 -16.57 -8.44
CA THR A 147 9.78 -16.69 -7.02
C THR A 147 10.84 -17.48 -6.29
N LEU A 148 10.99 -17.19 -5.00
CA LEU A 148 11.77 -17.98 -4.05
C LEU A 148 10.88 -18.28 -2.85
N ASP A 149 10.60 -19.57 -2.69
CA ASP A 149 9.82 -20.10 -1.58
C ASP A 149 10.76 -20.85 -0.64
N PHE A 150 10.68 -20.54 0.65
CA PHE A 150 11.47 -21.21 1.67
C PHE A 150 10.78 -21.15 3.03
N THR A 151 11.11 -22.09 3.90
CA THR A 151 10.53 -22.19 5.24
C THR A 151 11.60 -21.92 6.29
N ILE A 152 11.25 -21.13 7.30
CA ILE A 152 12.02 -21.05 8.54
C ILE A 152 11.13 -21.60 9.64
N GLU A 153 11.56 -22.70 10.27
CA GLU A 153 10.76 -23.45 11.24
C GLU A 153 9.42 -23.87 10.60
N ASN A 154 8.30 -23.30 11.04
CA ASN A 154 6.95 -23.57 10.51
C ASN A 154 6.36 -22.37 9.74
N LYS A 155 7.18 -21.39 9.37
CA LYS A 155 6.74 -20.21 8.63
C LYS A 155 7.27 -20.24 7.21
N GLU A 156 6.35 -20.22 6.28
CA GLU A 156 6.64 -20.13 4.85
C GLU A 156 6.85 -18.68 4.42
N TYR A 157 7.87 -18.46 3.61
CA TYR A 157 8.21 -17.19 2.99
C TYR A 157 8.14 -17.35 1.48
N HIS A 158 7.30 -16.53 0.87
CA HIS A 158 7.20 -16.40 -0.57
C HIS A 158 7.72 -15.04 -1.00
N VAL A 159 8.79 -15.03 -1.80
CA VAL A 159 9.39 -13.80 -2.32
C VAL A 159 9.31 -13.80 -3.83
N THR A 160 8.65 -12.79 -4.40
CA THR A 160 8.52 -12.59 -5.85
C THR A 160 9.58 -11.57 -6.32
N PHE A 161 10.25 -11.85 -7.44
CA PHE A 161 11.27 -10.96 -8.03
C PHE A 161 10.81 -10.28 -9.33
N GLU A 162 9.67 -10.71 -9.90
CA GLU A 162 9.08 -9.98 -11.02
C GLU A 162 8.64 -8.59 -10.55
N ASP A 163 8.94 -7.55 -11.35
CA ASP A 163 8.21 -6.30 -11.26
C ASP A 163 6.73 -6.65 -11.42
N ASP A 164 5.92 -6.27 -10.43
CA ASP A 164 4.48 -6.46 -10.45
C ASP A 164 3.98 -5.86 -11.77
N ASP A 165 3.65 -6.71 -12.75
CA ASP A 165 2.93 -6.29 -13.94
C ASP A 165 1.61 -5.71 -13.43
N SER A 166 1.58 -4.38 -13.34
CA SER A 166 0.50 -3.63 -12.69
C SER A 166 -0.85 -3.97 -13.32
N VAL A 167 -0.84 -4.34 -14.61
CA VAL A 167 -2.00 -4.83 -15.35
C VAL A 167 -2.42 -6.20 -14.83
N LYS A 168 -1.53 -7.19 -14.75
CA LYS A 168 -1.87 -8.53 -14.22
C LYS A 168 -2.32 -8.48 -12.77
N LYS A 169 -1.70 -7.64 -11.94
CA LYS A 169 -2.13 -7.46 -10.54
C LYS A 169 -3.53 -6.88 -10.45
N LYS A 170 -3.82 -5.85 -11.25
CA LYS A 170 -5.16 -5.28 -11.35
C LYS A 170 -6.18 -6.30 -11.86
N GLN A 171 -5.84 -7.07 -12.89
CA GLN A 171 -6.70 -8.15 -13.40
C GLN A 171 -6.96 -9.23 -12.34
N LYS A 172 -5.95 -9.62 -11.56
CA LYS A 172 -6.11 -10.57 -10.45
C LYS A 172 -7.06 -10.03 -9.39
N LEU A 173 -6.91 -8.76 -9.00
CA LEU A 173 -7.81 -8.11 -8.03
C LEU A 173 -9.25 -8.01 -8.56
N GLN A 174 -9.43 -7.60 -9.81
CA GLN A 174 -10.74 -7.53 -10.46
C GLN A 174 -11.40 -8.90 -10.58
N SER A 175 -10.64 -9.95 -10.90
CA SER A 175 -11.14 -11.33 -10.97
C SER A 175 -11.58 -11.83 -9.60
N MET A 176 -10.83 -11.52 -8.54
CA MET A 176 -11.22 -11.87 -7.16
C MET A 176 -12.47 -11.11 -6.70
N ALA A 177 -12.58 -9.82 -7.05
CA ALA A 177 -13.79 -9.05 -6.80
C ALA A 177 -15.01 -9.69 -7.49
N TYR A 178 -14.86 -10.03 -8.77
CA TYR A 178 -15.88 -10.68 -9.58
C TYR A 178 -16.34 -12.02 -8.98
N VAL A 179 -15.42 -12.92 -8.63
CA VAL A 179 -15.76 -14.22 -8.03
C VAL A 179 -16.49 -14.04 -6.70
N GLN A 180 -16.03 -13.12 -5.85
CA GLN A 180 -16.72 -12.85 -4.59
C GLN A 180 -18.16 -12.35 -4.80
N ASP A 181 -18.40 -11.50 -5.80
CA ASP A 181 -19.71 -10.93 -6.08
C ASP A 181 -20.66 -11.95 -6.72
N ILE A 182 -20.20 -12.71 -7.71
CA ILE A 182 -21.02 -13.73 -8.39
C ILE A 182 -21.35 -14.90 -7.46
N GLU A 183 -20.37 -15.40 -6.72
CA GLU A 183 -20.56 -16.54 -5.82
C GLU A 183 -21.05 -16.12 -4.42
N ASN A 184 -21.34 -14.82 -4.22
CA ASN A 184 -21.78 -14.25 -2.94
C ASN A 184 -20.89 -14.64 -1.75
N ILE A 185 -19.56 -14.69 -1.95
CA ILE A 185 -18.60 -15.10 -0.92
C ILE A 185 -18.57 -14.03 0.18
N PRO A 186 -18.95 -14.37 1.43
CA PRO A 186 -18.90 -13.41 2.52
C PRO A 186 -17.47 -12.91 2.79
N ARG A 187 -17.36 -11.64 3.15
CA ARG A 187 -16.08 -10.97 3.45
C ARG A 187 -15.24 -11.73 4.49
N ASN A 188 -15.88 -12.26 5.54
CA ASN A 188 -15.22 -13.06 6.57
C ASN A 188 -14.71 -14.40 6.02
N ALA A 189 -15.50 -15.11 5.20
CA ALA A 189 -15.10 -16.36 4.57
C ALA A 189 -13.85 -16.16 3.69
N TYR A 190 -13.83 -15.10 2.87
CA TYR A 190 -12.65 -14.79 2.07
C TYR A 190 -11.43 -14.42 2.92
N ARG A 191 -11.62 -13.68 4.02
CA ARG A 191 -10.51 -13.37 4.95
C ARG A 191 -9.89 -14.62 5.54
N HIS A 192 -10.70 -15.64 5.87
CA HIS A 192 -10.18 -16.93 6.32
C HIS A 192 -9.40 -17.64 5.21
N LEU A 193 -9.93 -17.67 3.98
CA LEU A 193 -9.24 -18.26 2.83
C LEU A 193 -7.88 -17.59 2.57
N ALA A 194 -7.85 -16.26 2.50
CA ALA A 194 -6.63 -15.49 2.27
C ALA A 194 -5.66 -15.50 3.48
N ALA A 195 -6.09 -15.97 4.65
CA ALA A 195 -5.19 -16.17 5.80
C ALA A 195 -4.37 -17.46 5.64
N VAL A 196 -4.95 -18.47 5.00
CA VAL A 196 -4.29 -19.76 4.72
C VAL A 196 -3.45 -19.69 3.45
N GLU A 197 -3.99 -19.11 2.39
CA GLU A 197 -3.30 -18.99 1.10
C GLU A 197 -2.63 -17.61 0.98
N SER A 198 -1.31 -17.58 1.12
CA SER A 198 -0.52 -16.35 1.14
C SER A 198 -0.46 -15.65 -0.23
N THR A 199 -0.69 -16.39 -1.32
CA THR A 199 -0.67 -15.86 -2.69
C THR A 199 -1.96 -15.10 -3.05
N LEU A 200 -3.03 -15.22 -2.27
CA LEU A 200 -4.28 -14.51 -2.51
C LEU A 200 -4.19 -13.03 -2.12
N PRO A 201 -4.84 -12.12 -2.88
CA PRO A 201 -4.91 -10.72 -2.49
C PRO A 201 -5.62 -10.55 -1.15
N ARG A 202 -5.14 -9.61 -0.34
CA ARG A 202 -5.80 -9.25 0.91
C ARG A 202 -7.13 -8.59 0.62
N GLU A 203 -8.10 -8.86 1.49
CA GLU A 203 -9.48 -8.41 1.32
C GLU A 203 -9.60 -6.88 1.16
N TYR A 204 -8.81 -6.09 1.90
CA TYR A 204 -8.83 -4.62 1.76
C TYR A 204 -8.48 -4.16 0.33
N ALA A 205 -7.58 -4.87 -0.35
CA ALA A 205 -7.18 -4.52 -1.72
C ALA A 205 -8.32 -4.80 -2.70
N ILE A 206 -9.08 -5.88 -2.49
CA ILE A 206 -10.27 -6.19 -3.28
C ILE A 206 -11.36 -5.15 -3.03
N SER A 207 -11.57 -4.77 -1.76
CA SER A 207 -12.51 -3.71 -1.40
C SER A 207 -12.14 -2.38 -2.07
N GLN A 208 -10.86 -2.02 -2.14
CA GLN A 208 -10.40 -0.83 -2.84
C GLN A 208 -10.70 -0.91 -4.34
N THR A 209 -10.40 -2.05 -4.97
CA THR A 209 -10.73 -2.27 -6.39
C THR A 209 -12.23 -2.17 -6.65
N ARG A 210 -13.10 -2.63 -5.74
CA ARG A 210 -14.55 -2.43 -5.84
C ARG A 210 -14.95 -0.96 -5.79
N GLN A 211 -14.34 -0.18 -4.91
CA GLN A 211 -14.59 1.26 -4.85
C GLN A 211 -14.17 1.96 -6.15
N GLU A 212 -13.02 1.59 -6.72
CA GLU A 212 -12.56 2.12 -8.01
C GLU A 212 -13.52 1.75 -9.15
N ILE A 213 -14.01 0.50 -9.19
CA ILE A 213 -15.01 0.06 -10.16
C ILE A 213 -16.30 0.87 -9.98
N ASN A 214 -16.78 1.02 -8.73
CA ASN A 214 -17.99 1.79 -8.44
C ASN A 214 -17.87 3.26 -8.85
N ALA A 215 -16.69 3.88 -8.66
CA ALA A 215 -16.42 5.23 -9.12
C ALA A 215 -16.49 5.33 -10.65
N CYS A 216 -15.83 4.42 -11.36
CA CYS A 216 -15.88 4.36 -12.83
C CYS A 216 -17.32 4.11 -13.34
N MET A 217 -18.05 3.20 -12.70
CA MET A 217 -19.45 2.95 -13.04
C MET A 217 -20.35 4.16 -12.76
N GLY A 218 -20.06 4.93 -11.71
CA GLY A 218 -20.77 6.17 -11.39
C GLY A 218 -20.57 7.27 -12.44
N GLU A 219 -19.44 7.28 -13.14
CA GLU A 219 -19.21 8.19 -14.27
C GLU A 219 -19.97 7.75 -15.54
N LEU A 220 -20.03 6.44 -15.80
CA LEU A 220 -20.66 5.88 -17.00
C LEU A 220 -22.19 5.85 -16.91
N ILE A 221 -22.71 5.40 -15.77
CA ILE A 221 -24.14 5.25 -15.49
C ILE A 221 -24.40 5.84 -14.10
N PRO A 222 -24.53 7.18 -14.00
CA PRO A 222 -24.73 7.85 -12.73
C PRO A 222 -26.04 7.41 -12.06
N ILE A 223 -26.00 7.30 -10.73
CA ILE A 223 -27.19 7.14 -9.91
C ILE A 223 -27.68 8.53 -9.54
N ASN A 224 -28.84 8.89 -10.06
CA ASN A 224 -29.55 10.12 -9.72
C ASN A 224 -30.56 9.82 -8.61
N PHE A 225 -30.97 10.87 -7.89
CA PHE A 225 -31.98 10.77 -6.85
C PHE A 225 -33.22 11.57 -7.23
N ILE A 226 -34.38 10.96 -7.09
CA ILE A 226 -35.69 11.56 -7.30
C ILE A 226 -36.35 11.72 -5.94
N ASP A 227 -36.89 12.90 -5.66
CA ASP A 227 -37.64 13.13 -4.43
C ASP A 227 -39.04 12.53 -4.54
N LEU A 228 -39.40 11.65 -3.61
CA LEU A 228 -40.70 10.98 -3.52
C LEU A 228 -41.57 11.57 -2.38
N ASN A 229 -41.08 12.62 -1.69
CA ASN A 229 -41.67 13.19 -0.47
C ASN A 229 -43.06 13.83 -0.61
N SER A 230 -43.77 13.67 -1.73
CA SER A 230 -45.17 14.09 -1.83
C SER A 230 -46.17 13.01 -1.40
N THR A 231 -45.78 11.79 -1.02
CA THR A 231 -46.78 10.72 -0.78
C THR A 231 -46.49 9.67 0.31
N ILE A 232 -45.35 9.67 1.01
CA ILE A 232 -45.00 8.55 1.90
C ILE A 232 -45.10 8.95 3.37
N VAL A 233 -46.21 8.58 4.04
CA VAL A 233 -46.22 8.41 5.49
C VAL A 233 -45.52 7.07 5.78
N GLN A 234 -44.27 7.10 6.26
CA GLN A 234 -43.63 5.88 6.76
C GLN A 234 -43.97 5.71 8.24
N GLU A 235 -44.55 4.56 8.60
CA GLU A 235 -44.54 4.07 9.98
C GLU A 235 -43.09 3.81 10.39
N GLY A 236 -42.70 4.35 11.54
CA GLY A 236 -41.32 4.29 12.03
C GLY A 236 -40.82 2.84 12.24
N PRO A 237 -39.50 2.62 12.21
CA PRO A 237 -38.93 1.30 12.41
C PRO A 237 -39.29 0.76 13.82
N LEU A 238 -39.83 -0.47 13.86
CA LEU A 238 -40.25 -1.17 15.08
C LEU A 238 -39.09 -1.75 15.93
N GLU A 239 -37.84 -1.66 15.45
CA GLU A 239 -36.67 -2.28 16.10
C GLU A 239 -35.47 -1.34 16.20
N GLU A 240 -34.61 -1.59 17.19
CA GLU A 240 -33.33 -0.91 17.37
C GLU A 240 -32.42 -1.09 16.11
N PRO A 241 -31.73 -0.02 15.68
CA PRO A 241 -30.87 -0.09 14.50
C PRO A 241 -29.61 -0.91 14.78
N ASP A 242 -29.38 -1.97 13.99
CA ASP A 242 -28.16 -2.80 14.00
C ASP A 242 -26.91 -2.08 13.45
N ILE A 243 -27.06 -0.86 12.93
CA ILE A 243 -26.02 -0.11 12.22
C ILE A 243 -25.56 1.03 13.11
N THR A 244 -24.31 0.96 13.59
CA THR A 244 -23.68 1.99 14.45
C THR A 244 -22.75 2.95 13.72
N ASP A 245 -22.54 2.77 12.40
CA ASP A 245 -21.65 3.63 11.62
C ASP A 245 -22.33 4.97 11.29
N PRO A 246 -21.83 6.12 11.81
CA PRO A 246 -22.45 7.42 11.62
C PRO A 246 -22.57 7.85 10.16
N LEU A 247 -21.62 7.44 9.30
CA LEU A 247 -21.62 7.78 7.88
C LEU A 247 -22.75 7.04 7.14
N ILE A 248 -22.96 5.77 7.50
CA ILE A 248 -24.05 4.96 6.95
C ILE A 248 -25.39 5.51 7.45
N ILE A 249 -25.47 5.89 8.72
CA ILE A 249 -26.68 6.51 9.28
C ILE A 249 -27.02 7.81 8.52
N GLU A 250 -26.05 8.71 8.31
CA GLU A 250 -26.25 9.95 7.56
C GLU A 250 -26.68 9.69 6.10
N GLN A 251 -26.09 8.69 5.44
CA GLN A 251 -26.49 8.27 4.09
C GLN A 251 -27.92 7.72 4.06
N VAL A 252 -28.32 6.91 5.04
CA VAL A 252 -29.68 6.35 5.14
C VAL A 252 -30.70 7.46 5.42
N VAL A 253 -30.38 8.38 6.33
CA VAL A 253 -31.24 9.53 6.65
C VAL A 253 -31.40 10.43 5.42
N SER A 254 -30.31 10.74 4.72
CA SER A 254 -30.34 11.59 3.51
C SER A 254 -31.02 10.93 2.30
N ALA A 255 -31.12 9.59 2.27
CA ALA A 255 -31.85 8.82 1.28
C ALA A 255 -33.33 8.61 1.63
N THR A 256 -33.77 8.99 2.84
CA THR A 256 -35.15 8.82 3.28
C THR A 256 -36.09 9.64 2.38
N GLY A 257 -37.13 8.99 1.86
CA GLY A 257 -38.10 9.62 0.95
C GLY A 257 -37.58 9.88 -0.46
N LYS A 258 -36.40 9.35 -0.83
CA LYS A 258 -35.86 9.45 -2.19
C LYS A 258 -35.85 8.10 -2.90
N GLY A 259 -36.08 8.14 -4.21
CA GLY A 259 -35.84 7.02 -5.11
C GLY A 259 -34.51 7.19 -5.83
N ALA A 260 -33.79 6.10 -6.02
CA ALA A 260 -32.63 6.04 -6.91
C ALA A 260 -33.10 5.78 -8.35
N TYR A 261 -32.47 6.48 -9.28
CA TYR A 261 -32.74 6.40 -10.71
C TYR A 261 -31.45 6.24 -11.50
N ARG A 262 -31.46 5.37 -12.50
CA ARG A 262 -30.43 5.25 -13.53
C ARG A 262 -31.08 5.40 -14.90
N SER A 263 -30.48 6.27 -15.72
CA SER A 263 -30.91 6.50 -17.09
C SER A 263 -30.90 5.21 -17.90
N VAL A 264 -32.04 4.87 -18.51
CA VAL A 264 -32.13 3.73 -19.42
C VAL A 264 -31.28 3.97 -20.65
N LYS A 265 -31.20 5.22 -21.14
CA LYS A 265 -30.33 5.59 -22.26
C LYS A 265 -28.87 5.31 -21.95
N LYS A 266 -28.38 5.69 -20.77
CA LYS A 266 -26.99 5.41 -20.34
C LYS A 266 -26.71 3.93 -20.14
N ILE A 267 -27.68 3.19 -19.60
CA ILE A 267 -27.57 1.73 -19.50
C ILE A 267 -27.44 1.11 -20.89
N LEU A 268 -28.31 1.47 -21.83
CA LEU A 268 -28.30 0.96 -23.20
C LEU A 268 -27.00 1.33 -23.93
N GLU A 269 -26.56 2.58 -23.87
CA GLU A 269 -25.27 3.05 -24.42
C GLU A 269 -24.09 2.19 -23.94
N TYR A 270 -24.12 1.79 -22.65
CA TYR A 270 -23.07 0.96 -22.06
C TYR A 270 -23.13 -0.52 -22.49
N ILE A 271 -24.33 -1.12 -22.51
CA ILE A 271 -24.47 -2.57 -22.73
C ILE A 271 -24.50 -2.97 -24.21
N ILE A 272 -25.04 -2.15 -25.10
CA ILE A 272 -25.24 -2.49 -26.53
C ILE A 272 -23.94 -2.98 -27.20
N PRO A 273 -22.77 -2.32 -27.05
CA PRO A 273 -21.52 -2.81 -27.64
C PRO A 273 -21.15 -4.23 -27.22
N SER A 274 -21.46 -4.61 -25.96
CA SER A 274 -21.23 -5.96 -25.44
C SER A 274 -22.15 -6.99 -26.10
N TYR A 275 -23.43 -6.66 -26.29
CA TYR A 275 -24.40 -7.54 -26.94
C TYR A 275 -24.14 -7.71 -28.44
N ILE A 276 -23.65 -6.66 -29.13
CA ILE A 276 -23.17 -6.76 -30.52
C ILE A 276 -21.98 -7.71 -30.60
N LYS A 277 -20.99 -7.56 -29.70
CA LYS A 277 -19.82 -8.44 -29.67
C LYS A 277 -20.17 -9.91 -29.41
N LYS A 278 -21.23 -10.16 -28.64
CA LYS A 278 -21.75 -11.51 -28.37
C LYS A 278 -22.58 -12.08 -29.53
N GLY A 279 -22.89 -11.28 -30.56
CA GLY A 279 -23.74 -11.69 -31.68
C GLY A 279 -25.23 -11.77 -31.34
N VAL A 280 -25.66 -11.15 -30.23
CA VAL A 280 -27.07 -11.10 -29.82
C VAL A 280 -27.81 -10.00 -30.57
N LEU A 281 -27.16 -8.85 -30.75
CA LEU A 281 -27.70 -7.73 -31.52
C LEU A 281 -26.99 -7.64 -32.87
N ASP A 282 -27.77 -7.41 -33.92
CA ASP A 282 -27.26 -7.12 -35.26
C ASP A 282 -27.18 -5.61 -35.48
N PRO A 283 -25.99 -5.02 -35.69
CA PRO A 283 -25.86 -3.58 -35.95
C PRO A 283 -26.58 -3.12 -37.24
N ALA A 284 -26.94 -4.03 -38.14
CA ALA A 284 -27.74 -3.72 -39.32
C ALA A 284 -29.24 -3.53 -39.01
N ILE A 285 -29.72 -4.03 -37.86
CA ILE A 285 -31.11 -3.92 -37.42
C ILE A 285 -31.16 -2.89 -36.28
N PRO A 286 -31.61 -1.64 -36.54
CA PRO A 286 -31.61 -0.58 -35.54
C PRO A 286 -32.77 -0.70 -34.53
N THR A 287 -33.36 -1.88 -34.37
CA THR A 287 -34.50 -2.12 -33.48
C THR A 287 -34.05 -3.00 -32.32
N ILE A 288 -34.33 -2.55 -31.10
CA ILE A 288 -34.01 -3.25 -29.87
C ILE A 288 -35.31 -3.47 -29.10
N HIS A 289 -35.56 -4.71 -28.69
CA HIS A 289 -36.73 -5.07 -27.93
C HIS A 289 -36.42 -5.05 -26.43
N LEU A 290 -37.18 -4.28 -25.67
CA LEU A 290 -36.98 -4.13 -24.22
C LEU A 290 -38.14 -4.75 -23.44
N ARG A 291 -37.82 -5.43 -22.34
CA ARG A 291 -38.76 -5.86 -21.32
C ARG A 291 -38.58 -4.99 -20.09
N ILE A 292 -39.64 -4.30 -19.69
CA ILE A 292 -39.71 -3.61 -18.40
C ILE A 292 -40.35 -4.58 -17.42
N SER A 293 -39.77 -4.73 -16.24
CA SER A 293 -40.30 -5.62 -15.20
C SER A 293 -40.16 -4.99 -13.83
N GLY A 294 -41.21 -5.14 -13.02
CA GLY A 294 -41.26 -4.71 -11.63
C GLY A 294 -41.19 -5.92 -10.70
N ASP A 295 -40.36 -5.80 -9.68
CA ASP A 295 -40.33 -6.70 -8.54
C ASP A 295 -41.33 -6.17 -7.49
N GLY A 296 -42.49 -6.83 -7.35
CA GLY A 296 -43.46 -6.57 -6.28
C GLY A 296 -43.16 -7.29 -4.96
N ARG A 297 -41.97 -7.89 -4.81
CA ARG A 297 -41.51 -8.56 -3.59
C ARG A 297 -40.59 -7.61 -2.81
N ASN A 298 -40.57 -7.79 -1.49
CA ASN A 298 -39.73 -6.98 -0.62
C ASN A 298 -38.25 -7.27 -0.91
N VAL A 299 -37.56 -6.35 -1.58
CA VAL A 299 -36.10 -6.41 -1.75
C VAL A 299 -35.44 -5.92 -0.46
N GLY A 300 -35.41 -6.77 0.56
CA GLY A 300 -34.81 -6.44 1.86
C GLY A 300 -35.47 -7.15 3.04
N ARG A 301 -34.69 -7.45 4.09
CA ARG A 301 -35.20 -8.13 5.30
C ARG A 301 -35.97 -7.21 6.25
N LYS A 302 -35.68 -5.89 6.23
CA LYS A 302 -36.26 -4.90 7.17
C LYS A 302 -37.13 -3.83 6.50
N VAL A 303 -36.80 -3.39 5.29
CA VAL A 303 -37.53 -2.34 4.56
C VAL A 303 -37.98 -2.89 3.21
N LYS A 304 -39.25 -2.70 2.88
CA LYS A 304 -39.79 -3.04 1.56
C LYS A 304 -39.20 -2.08 0.53
N HIS A 305 -38.83 -2.58 -0.63
CA HIS A 305 -38.37 -1.76 -1.74
C HIS A 305 -39.15 -2.15 -3.00
N VAL A 306 -39.37 -1.16 -3.85
CA VAL A 306 -39.89 -1.34 -5.20
C VAL A 306 -38.73 -1.19 -6.16
N MET A 307 -38.53 -2.19 -7.02
CA MET A 307 -37.47 -2.22 -8.01
C MET A 307 -38.06 -2.38 -9.40
N ILE A 308 -37.60 -1.53 -10.32
CA ILE A 308 -37.96 -1.59 -11.74
C ILE A 308 -36.69 -1.85 -12.52
N THR A 309 -36.79 -2.81 -13.43
CA THR A 309 -35.69 -3.33 -14.21
C THR A 309 -36.03 -3.30 -15.70
N VAL A 310 -34.99 -3.20 -16.52
CA VAL A 310 -35.06 -3.32 -17.97
C VAL A 310 -34.16 -4.47 -18.39
N ALA A 311 -34.65 -5.34 -19.28
CA ALA A 311 -33.89 -6.42 -19.89
C ALA A 311 -34.04 -6.37 -21.42
N LEU A 312 -33.03 -6.87 -22.14
CA LEU A 312 -33.07 -7.01 -23.60
C LEU A 312 -33.83 -8.29 -23.96
N LEU A 313 -34.98 -8.14 -24.62
CA LEU A 313 -35.79 -9.26 -25.12
C LEU A 313 -35.10 -10.00 -26.27
N ASP A 314 -34.21 -9.33 -27.00
CA ASP A 314 -33.40 -9.95 -28.06
C ASP A 314 -32.52 -11.09 -27.52
N ASP A 315 -32.13 -11.05 -26.23
CA ASP A 315 -31.47 -12.17 -25.53
C ASP A 315 -32.47 -13.10 -24.84
N SER A 316 -33.50 -13.52 -25.59
CA SER A 316 -34.66 -14.25 -25.03
C SER A 316 -34.28 -15.50 -24.22
N MET A 317 -33.21 -16.20 -24.60
CA MET A 317 -32.72 -17.41 -23.94
C MET A 317 -32.13 -17.15 -22.55
N ASN A 318 -31.65 -15.93 -22.28
CA ASN A 318 -31.03 -15.57 -21.00
C ASN A 318 -31.93 -14.67 -20.13
N LEU A 319 -33.15 -14.33 -20.57
CA LEU A 319 -34.09 -13.48 -19.83
C LEU A 319 -34.41 -13.93 -18.40
N PHE A 320 -34.23 -15.22 -18.09
CA PHE A 320 -34.45 -15.76 -16.75
C PHE A 320 -33.27 -15.57 -15.80
N LYS A 321 -32.09 -15.17 -16.33
CA LYS A 321 -30.88 -14.93 -15.54
C LYS A 321 -30.96 -13.54 -14.90
N PRO A 322 -30.71 -13.42 -13.59
CA PRO A 322 -30.70 -12.12 -12.90
C PRO A 322 -29.75 -11.10 -13.56
N ASP A 323 -28.61 -11.56 -14.07
CA ASP A 323 -27.56 -10.72 -14.69
C ASP A 323 -28.00 -10.00 -15.97
N CYS A 324 -29.16 -10.37 -16.53
CA CYS A 324 -29.75 -9.75 -17.71
C CYS A 324 -30.77 -8.65 -17.37
N HIS A 325 -31.06 -8.42 -16.08
CA HIS A 325 -32.00 -7.39 -15.61
C HIS A 325 -31.24 -6.19 -15.04
N TYR A 326 -31.36 -5.04 -15.70
CA TYR A 326 -30.69 -3.81 -15.30
C TYR A 326 -31.66 -2.92 -14.52
N THR A 327 -31.36 -2.67 -13.24
CA THR A 327 -32.17 -1.78 -12.39
C THR A 327 -32.12 -0.33 -12.89
N THR A 328 -33.29 0.23 -13.19
CA THR A 328 -33.46 1.63 -13.58
C THR A 328 -34.03 2.47 -12.44
N VAL A 329 -34.96 1.91 -11.65
CA VAL A 329 -35.59 2.61 -10.52
C VAL A 329 -35.54 1.73 -9.29
N LEU A 330 -35.16 2.30 -8.15
CA LEU A 330 -35.20 1.64 -6.85
C LEU A 330 -35.63 2.64 -5.77
N PHE A 331 -36.68 2.32 -5.01
CA PHE A 331 -37.08 3.17 -3.88
C PHE A 331 -37.64 2.36 -2.70
N PRO A 332 -37.49 2.86 -1.46
CA PRO A 332 -38.09 2.24 -0.29
C PRO A 332 -39.61 2.49 -0.28
N GLY A 333 -40.36 1.46 0.09
CA GLY A 333 -41.81 1.51 0.22
C GLY A 333 -42.51 0.33 -0.46
N THR A 334 -43.81 0.46 -0.61
CA THR A 334 -44.66 -0.46 -1.38
C THR A 334 -45.07 0.17 -2.68
N GLU A 335 -45.27 -0.66 -3.70
CA GLU A 335 -45.76 -0.22 -4.99
C GLU A 335 -47.14 0.44 -4.82
N ASN A 336 -47.21 1.74 -5.13
CA ASN A 336 -48.44 2.50 -5.18
C ASN A 336 -48.41 3.37 -6.45
N TYR A 337 -49.58 3.58 -7.08
CA TYR A 337 -49.65 4.25 -8.37
C TYR A 337 -49.11 5.71 -8.36
N PRO A 338 -49.41 6.55 -7.34
CA PRO A 338 -48.86 7.91 -7.28
C PRO A 338 -47.33 7.97 -7.19
N THR A 339 -46.73 7.22 -6.26
CA THR A 339 -45.27 7.15 -6.09
C THR A 339 -44.61 6.53 -7.31
N LEU A 340 -45.23 5.50 -7.90
CA LEU A 340 -44.72 4.90 -9.14
C LEU A 340 -44.70 5.91 -10.27
N THR A 341 -45.78 6.69 -10.46
CA THR A 341 -45.89 7.72 -11.51
C THR A 341 -44.75 8.73 -11.42
N VAL A 342 -44.40 9.18 -10.21
CA VAL A 342 -43.27 10.08 -9.99
C VAL A 342 -41.94 9.37 -10.26
N ALA A 343 -41.77 8.16 -9.74
CA ALA A 343 -40.51 7.42 -9.82
C ALA A 343 -40.15 6.99 -11.26
N VAL A 344 -41.13 6.69 -12.11
CA VAL A 344 -40.91 6.28 -13.51
C VAL A 344 -40.95 7.43 -14.52
N ASN A 345 -41.25 8.66 -14.09
CA ASN A 345 -41.42 9.79 -15.02
C ASN A 345 -40.17 9.99 -15.91
N ALA A 346 -38.99 9.96 -15.30
CA ALA A 346 -37.72 10.07 -16.05
C ALA A 346 -37.51 8.90 -17.02
N LEU A 347 -37.87 7.67 -16.61
CA LEU A 347 -37.79 6.49 -17.47
C LEU A 347 -38.72 6.63 -18.69
N ILE A 348 -39.96 7.10 -18.49
CA ILE A 348 -40.93 7.29 -19.59
C ILE A 348 -40.42 8.33 -20.58
N GLN A 349 -39.93 9.47 -20.09
CA GLN A 349 -39.38 10.53 -20.94
C GLN A 349 -38.21 10.02 -21.78
N GLU A 350 -37.25 9.32 -21.16
CA GLU A 350 -36.11 8.76 -21.90
C GLU A 350 -36.53 7.72 -22.94
N LEU A 351 -37.51 6.87 -22.63
CA LEU A 351 -38.03 5.89 -23.59
C LEU A 351 -38.76 6.52 -24.79
N GLN A 352 -39.30 7.73 -24.64
CA GLN A 352 -39.93 8.49 -25.74
C GLN A 352 -38.90 9.19 -26.64
N GLU A 353 -37.69 9.41 -26.15
CA GLU A 353 -36.59 10.06 -26.87
C GLU A 353 -35.67 9.09 -27.62
N LEU A 354 -35.73 7.79 -27.29
CA LEU A 354 -35.01 6.70 -27.95
C LEU A 354 -35.71 6.32 -29.27
#